data_AF-A0A5J4RYV6-F1
#
_entry.id   AF-A0A5J4RYV6-F1
#
_cell.length_a   1.000
_cell.length_b   1.000
_cell.length_c   1.000
_cell.angle_alpha   90.00
_cell.angle_beta   90.00
_cell.angle_gamma   90.00
#
_symmetry.space_group_name_H-M   'P 1'
#
loop_
_entity.id
_entity.type
_entity.pdbx_description
1 polymer ?
#
loop_
_entity_poly.entity_id
_entity_poly.type
_entity_poly.pdbx_seq_one_letter_code
_entity_poly.pdbx_strand_id
1 'polypeptide(L)' 'MPDPDLLIRTGGEVRLSNFLLWQSAYTELYFCDTFWPDFKEENFMKAVDYYQQKERRFGKTSEQL' A
#
# COMPACT_ATOMS: atom_id res chain seq x y z
N MET A 1 -12.52 -9.25 -10.59
CA MET A 1 -12.22 -8.15 -9.65
C MET A 1 -10.83 -7.66 -10.00
N PRO A 2 -10.57 -6.33 -10.05
CA PRO A 2 -9.23 -5.80 -10.30
C PRO A 2 -8.28 -6.08 -9.12
N ASP A 3 -6.98 -6.09 -9.41
CA ASP A 3 -5.93 -6.14 -8.38
C ASP A 3 -5.94 -4.83 -7.55
N PRO A 4 -5.55 -4.87 -6.27
CA PRO A 4 -5.54 -3.69 -5.42
C PRO A 4 -4.46 -2.70 -5.87
N ASP A 5 -4.75 -1.41 -5.80
CA ASP A 5 -3.76 -0.37 -6.08
C ASP A 5 -2.91 -0.01 -4.85
N LEU A 6 -3.51 -0.13 -3.66
CA LEU A 6 -2.89 0.15 -2.36
C LEU A 6 -3.24 -0.96 -1.36
N LEU A 7 -2.23 -1.47 -0.65
CA LEU A 7 -2.38 -2.41 0.46
C LEU A 7 -1.86 -1.75 1.74
N ILE A 8 -2.76 -1.60 2.72
CA ILE A 8 -2.47 -1.01 4.02
C ILE A 8 -2.28 -2.12 5.06
N ARG A 9 -1.15 -2.12 5.77
CA ARG A 9 -0.89 -3.01 6.89
C ARG A 9 -0.61 -2.22 8.18
N THR A 10 -1.45 -2.48 9.16
CA THR A 10 -1.40 -1.89 10.51
C THR A 10 -0.58 -2.75 11.48
N GLY A 11 -0.26 -2.19 12.65
CA GLY A 11 0.39 -2.91 13.76
C GLY A 11 1.91 -3.05 13.66
N GLY A 12 2.58 -2.19 12.89
CA GLY A 12 4.05 -2.03 12.89
C GLY A 12 4.86 -3.11 12.16
N GLU A 13 4.19 -4.11 11.60
CA GLU A 13 4.86 -5.25 10.96
C GLU A 13 5.08 -5.02 9.46
N VAL A 14 6.33 -5.13 9.00
CA VAL A 14 6.71 -4.93 7.59
C VAL A 14 6.78 -6.27 6.85
N ARG A 15 5.63 -6.90 6.64
CA ARG A 15 5.49 -8.15 5.86
C ARG A 15 4.12 -8.25 5.22
N LEU A 16 3.90 -9.17 4.27
CA LEU A 16 2.56 -9.45 3.73
C LEU A 16 1.86 -10.61 4.43
N SER A 17 2.58 -11.46 5.16
CA SER A 17 2.02 -12.63 5.87
C SER A 17 1.14 -13.52 4.97
N ASN A 18 1.60 -13.82 3.76
CA ASN A 18 0.89 -14.65 2.78
C ASN A 18 -0.48 -14.07 2.33
N PHE A 19 -0.66 -12.76 2.42
CA PHE A 19 -1.87 -12.09 1.96
C PHE A 19 -1.68 -11.51 0.55
N LEU A 20 -2.55 -11.92 -0.39
CA LEU A 20 -2.64 -11.42 -1.76
C LEU A 20 -1.30 -11.36 -2.52
N LEU A 21 -0.44 -12.38 -2.38
CA LEU A 21 0.92 -12.36 -2.96
C LEU A 21 0.92 -12.11 -4.48
N TRP A 22 0.00 -12.73 -5.21
CA TRP A 22 -0.08 -12.58 -6.67
C TRP A 22 -0.70 -11.23 -7.06
N GLN A 23 -1.83 -10.90 -6.44
CA GLN A 23 -2.58 -9.68 -6.73
C GLN A 23 -1.80 -8.43 -6.30
N SER A 24 -0.86 -8.55 -5.36
CA SER A 24 -0.06 -7.42 -4.87
C SER A 24 1.22 -7.12 -5.65
N ALA A 25 1.45 -7.78 -6.79
CA ALA A 25 2.70 -7.67 -7.55
C ALA A 25 3.09 -6.24 -7.96
N TYR A 26 2.10 -5.35 -8.19
CA TYR A 26 2.30 -3.93 -8.52
C TYR A 26 1.47 -2.99 -7.62
N THR A 27 1.11 -3.48 -6.43
CA THR A 27 0.34 -2.74 -5.44
C THR A 27 1.29 -1.94 -4.56
N GLU A 28 0.96 -0.68 -4.30
CA GLU A 28 1.71 0.12 -3.33
C GLU A 28 1.48 -0.42 -1.92
N LEU A 29 2.56 -0.53 -1.15
CA LEU A 29 2.50 -1.05 0.22
C LEU A 29 2.64 0.11 1.20
N TYR A 30 1.66 0.25 2.10
CA TYR A 30 1.68 1.22 3.19
C TYR A 30 1.67 0.49 4.53
N PHE A 31 2.72 0.66 5.31
CA PHE A 31 2.85 0.09 6.65
C PHE A 31 2.76 1.20 7.69
N CYS A 32 2.01 0.97 8.78
CA CYS A 32 1.95 1.91 9.90
C CYS A 32 1.93 1.21 11.26
N ASP A 33 2.44 1.92 12.27
CA ASP A 33 2.52 1.42 13.65
C ASP A 33 1.16 1.42 14.37
N THR A 34 0.19 2.18 13.87
CA THR A 34 -1.18 2.21 14.40
C THR A 34 -1.77 0.81 14.41
N PHE A 35 -2.24 0.33 15.56
CA PHE A 35 -2.94 -0.95 15.66
C PHE A 35 -4.35 -0.86 15.04
N TRP A 36 -4.86 -1.98 14.54
CA TRP A 36 -6.15 -2.01 13.85
C TRP A 36 -7.33 -1.40 14.63
N PRO A 37 -7.52 -1.64 15.94
CA PRO A 37 -8.61 -1.01 16.70
C PRO A 37 -8.53 0.53 16.75
N ASP A 38 -7.31 1.07 16.65
CA ASP A 38 -7.01 2.50 16.70
C ASP A 38 -6.91 3.11 15.29
N PHE A 39 -7.06 2.31 14.24
CA PHE A 39 -7.08 2.80 12.87
C PHE A 39 -8.40 3.53 12.59
N LYS A 40 -8.30 4.77 12.12
CA LYS A 40 -9.42 5.73 11.93
C LYS A 40 -9.32 6.38 10.56
N GLU A 41 -10.32 7.17 10.20
CA GLU A 41 -10.40 7.86 8.90
C GLU A 41 -9.14 8.68 8.59
N GLU A 42 -8.56 9.36 9.58
CA GLU A 42 -7.35 10.17 9.38
C GLU A 42 -6.15 9.30 9.00
N ASN A 43 -6.06 8.08 9.51
CA ASN A 43 -5.00 7.13 9.16
C ASN A 43 -5.21 6.58 7.74
N PHE A 44 -6.47 6.37 7.34
CA PHE A 44 -6.81 5.97 5.99
C PHE A 44 -6.46 7.09 4.98
N MET A 45 -6.84 8.33 5.27
CA MET A 45 -6.53 9.47 4.41
C MET A 45 -5.02 9.65 4.23
N LYS A 46 -4.22 9.51 5.31
CA LYS A 46 -2.75 9.50 5.21
C LYS A 46 -2.21 8.42 4.26
N ALA A 47 -2.80 7.23 4.28
CA ALA A 47 -2.39 6.14 3.38
C ALA A 47 -2.77 6.44 1.91
N VAL A 48 -3.92 7.07 1.68
CA VAL A 48 -4.35 7.53 0.34
C VAL A 48 -3.44 8.65 -0.17
N ASP A 49 -3.14 9.64 0.65
CA ASP A 49 -2.22 10.74 0.30
C ASP A 49 -0.83 10.20 -0.03
N TYR A 50 -0.34 9.23 0.75
CA TYR A 50 0.91 8.52 0.46
C TYR A 50 0.87 7.85 -0.90
N TYR A 51 -0.23 7.14 -1.21
CA TYR A 51 -0.42 6.46 -2.50
C TYR A 51 -0.41 7.44 -3.67
N GLN A 52 -1.11 8.57 -3.56
CA GLN A 52 -1.22 9.57 -4.63
C GLN A 52 0.13 10.22 -4.99
N GLN A 53 1.08 10.23 -4.05
CA GLN A 53 2.43 10.75 -4.29
C GLN A 53 3.36 9.75 -5.00
N LYS A 54 2.92 8.51 -5.20
CA LYS A 54 3.76 7.48 -5.85
C LYS A 54 3.62 7.51 -7.36
N GLU A 55 4.77 7.47 -8.01
CA GLU A 55 4.86 7.28 -9.44
C GLU A 55 4.92 5.78 -9.75
N ARG A 56 3.78 5.23 -10.20
CA ARG A 56 3.67 3.81 -10.52
C ARG A 56 4.27 3.53 -11.89
N ARG A 57 5.40 2.83 -11.87
CA ARG A 57 6.18 2.56 -13.09
C ARG A 57 5.85 1.26 -13.79
N PHE A 58 5.15 0.32 -13.13
CA PHE A 58 4.77 -0.99 -13.70
C PHE A 58 5.93 -1.72 -14.42
N GLY A 59 7.13 -1.68 -13.84
CA GLY A 59 8.34 -2.29 -14.41
C GLY A 59 9.14 -1.39 -15.37
N LYS A 60 8.76 -0.12 -15.55
CA LYS A 60 9.51 0.89 -16.29
C LYS A 60 10.52 1.63 -15.39
N THR A 61 11.55 2.23 -15.98
CA THR A 61 12.38 3.24 -15.30
C THR A 61 11.69 4.62 -15.35
N SER A 62 12.09 5.57 -14.49
CA SER A 62 11.49 6.93 -14.51
C SER A 62 11.69 7.63 -15.86
N GLU A 63 12.77 7.32 -16.57
CA GLU A 63 13.06 7.87 -17.91
C GLU A 63 12.18 7.28 -19.01
N GLN A 64 11.45 6.19 -18.74
CA GLN A 64 10.59 5.47 -19.70
C GLN A 64 9.08 5.79 -19.53
N LEU A 65 8.73 6.65 -18.57
CA LEU A 65 7.38 7.17 -18.38
C LEU A 65 7.14 8.38 -19.29
#